data_AF-A0A965FII6-F1
#
_entry.id   AF-A0A965FII6-F1
#
_cell.length_a   1.000
_cell.length_b   1.000
_cell.length_c   1.000
_cell.angle_alpha   90.00
_cell.angle_beta   90.00
_cell.angle_gamma   90.00
#
_symmetry.space_group_name_H-M   'P 1'
#
loop_
_entity.id
_entity.type
_entity.pdbx_description
1 polymer ?
#
loop_
_entity_poly.entity_id
_entity_poly.type
_entity_poly.pdbx_seq_one_letter_code
_entity_poly.pdbx_strand_id
1 'polypeptide(L)' 'MKIEILAMKGPTLTAFELREPGILRVILQMGTPKEEIEKSCQGVLHEQVLTRVLRLWAENELDRDFLEQGRHLLISESE' A
#
# COMPACT_ATOMS: atom_id res chain seq x y z
N MET A 1 -0.68 -6.08 -13.60
CA MET A 1 -1.30 -6.00 -12.26
C MET A 1 -0.83 -4.72 -11.60
N LYS A 2 -1.76 -3.80 -11.31
CA LYS A 2 -1.53 -2.51 -10.64
C LYS A 2 -1.56 -2.71 -9.12
N ILE A 3 -0.73 -1.97 -8.40
CA ILE A 3 -0.74 -1.95 -6.93
C ILE A 3 -1.21 -0.58 -6.44
N GLU A 4 -2.13 -0.59 -5.48
CA GLU A 4 -2.58 0.59 -4.75
C GLU A 4 -2.27 0.40 -3.27
N ILE A 5 -1.85 1.45 -2.58
CA ILE A 5 -1.72 1.47 -1.13
C ILE A 5 -2.74 2.45 -0.57
N LEU A 6 -3.66 1.94 0.24
CA LEU A 6 -4.54 2.76 1.06
C LEU A 6 -3.91 2.93 2.45
N ALA A 7 -3.28 4.07 2.68
CA ALA A 7 -2.74 4.44 3.98
C ALA A 7 -3.85 5.02 4.85
N MET A 8 -4.17 4.34 5.95
CA MET A 8 -5.23 4.73 6.88
C MET A 8 -4.66 5.44 8.11
N LYS A 9 -5.40 6.42 8.62
CA LYS A 9 -5.01 7.16 9.83
C LYS A 9 -5.55 6.44 11.07
N GLY A 10 -4.67 6.15 12.02
CA GLY A 10 -5.02 5.47 13.27
C GLY A 10 -4.81 3.95 13.21
N PRO A 11 -5.06 3.24 14.31
CA PRO A 11 -4.80 1.79 14.41
C PRO A 11 -5.46 1.01 13.27
N THR A 12 -4.65 0.43 12.38
CA THR A 12 -5.13 -0.28 11.18
C THR A 12 -4.38 -1.58 11.03
N LEU A 13 -5.11 -2.66 10.77
CA LEU A 13 -4.51 -3.96 10.42
C LEU A 13 -4.07 -3.96 8.96
N THR A 14 -2.89 -4.52 8.68
CA THR A 14 -2.46 -4.76 7.31
C THR A 14 -3.42 -5.73 6.62
N ALA A 15 -3.98 -5.32 5.49
CA ALA A 15 -4.92 -6.13 4.72
C ALA A 15 -4.65 -6.04 3.21
N PHE A 16 -5.10 -7.05 2.49
CA PHE A 16 -4.93 -7.17 1.04
C PHE A 16 -6.30 -7.37 0.40
N GLU A 17 -6.64 -6.53 -0.58
CA GLU A 17 -7.91 -6.56 -1.29
C GLU A 17 -7.66 -6.66 -2.79
N LEU A 18 -8.31 -7.64 -3.44
CA LEU A 18 -8.43 -7.67 -4.90
C LEU A 18 -9.66 -6.84 -5.28
N ARG A 19 -9.46 -5.54 -5.52
CA ARG A 19 -10.55 -4.59 -5.85
C ARG A 19 -11.25 -4.98 -7.15
N GLU A 20 -10.44 -5.24 -8.17
CA GLU A 20 -10.87 -5.59 -9.53
C GLU A 20 -9.82 -6.52 -10.16
N PRO A 21 -10.14 -7.23 -11.26
CA PRO A 21 -9.17 -8.05 -11.97
C PRO A 21 -7.90 -7.25 -12.30
N GLY A 22 -6.77 -7.67 -11.71
CA GLY A 22 -5.48 -7.05 -11.93
C GLY A 22 -5.16 -5.84 -11.06
N ILE A 23 -5.98 -5.48 -10.07
CA ILE A 23 -5.67 -4.43 -9.07
C ILE A 23 -5.59 -5.04 -7.67
N LEU A 24 -4.38 -5.01 -7.10
CA LEU A 24 -4.15 -5.37 -5.70
C LEU A 24 -4.07 -4.10 -4.86
N ARG A 25 -4.98 -3.95 -3.91
CA ARG A 25 -4.93 -2.91 -2.89
C ARG A 25 -4.33 -3.45 -1.62
N VAL A 26 -3.37 -2.71 -1.07
CA VAL A 26 -2.74 -2.98 0.22
C VAL A 26 -3.16 -1.90 1.19
N ILE A 27 -3.77 -2.29 2.30
CA ILE A 27 -4.19 -1.37 3.34
C ILE A 27 -3.11 -1.36 4.41
N LEU A 28 -2.57 -0.17 4.70
CA LEU A 28 -1.49 0.02 5.67
C LEU A 28 -1.83 1.14 6.64
N GLN A 29 -1.32 1.06 7.86
CA GLN A 29 -1.38 2.18 8.78
C GLN A 29 -0.38 3.27 8.34
N MET A 30 -0.82 4.53 8.34
CA MET A 30 0.05 5.67 8.12
C MET A 30 1.18 5.71 9.15
N GLY A 31 2.40 5.94 8.67
CA GLY A 31 3.60 6.03 9.52
C GLY A 31 4.20 4.67 9.89
N THR A 32 3.64 3.55 9.42
CA THR A 32 4.29 2.24 9.56
C THR A 32 5.67 2.26 8.87
N PRO A 33 6.76 1.90 9.58
CA PRO A 33 8.08 1.78 8.98
C PRO A 33 8.11 0.75 7.85
N LYS A 34 8.95 0.99 6.84
CA LYS A 34 9.12 0.08 5.70
C LYS A 34 9.52 -1.32 6.15
N GLU A 35 10.39 -1.42 7.15
CA GLU A 35 10.92 -2.67 7.69
C GLU A 35 9.81 -3.51 8.36
N GLU A 36 8.83 -2.85 9.00
CA GLU A 36 7.67 -3.53 9.58
C GLU A 36 6.72 -4.06 8.51
N ILE A 37 6.52 -3.30 7.42
CA ILE A 37 5.72 -3.75 6.27
C ILE A 37 6.39 -4.95 5.62
N GLU A 38 7.70 -4.88 5.38
CA GLU A 38 8.48 -5.97 4.79
C GLU A 38 8.31 -7.25 5.61
N LYS A 39 8.57 -7.18 6.92
CA LYS A 39 8.44 -8.32 7.83
C LYS A 39 7.02 -8.88 7.88
N SER A 40 6.00 -8.02 7.90
CA SER A 40 4.61 -8.44 8.04
C SER A 40 4.06 -9.08 6.76
N CYS A 41 4.58 -8.67 5.60
CA CYS A 41 4.13 -9.15 4.30
C CYS A 41 5.02 -10.26 3.73
N GLN A 42 6.21 -10.49 4.31
CA GLN A 42 7.12 -11.55 3.92
C GLN A 42 6.45 -12.92 4.06
N GLY A 43 6.45 -13.70 2.98
CA GLY A 43 5.80 -15.02 2.93
C GLY A 43 4.28 -14.99 2.68
N VAL A 44 3.65 -13.81 2.75
CA VAL A 44 2.25 -13.60 2.33
C VAL A 44 2.19 -13.11 0.88
N LEU A 45 3.03 -12.14 0.54
CA LEU A 45 3.18 -11.64 -0.81
C LEU A 45 4.33 -12.34 -1.53
N HIS A 46 4.14 -12.57 -2.83
CA HIS A 46 5.25 -12.93 -3.72
C HIS A 46 6.29 -11.80 -3.71
N GLU A 47 7.58 -12.15 -3.76
CA GLU A 47 8.70 -11.22 -3.62
C GLU A 47 8.57 -9.99 -4.52
N GLN A 48 8.29 -10.20 -5.82
CA GLN A 48 8.09 -9.11 -6.78
C GLN A 48 6.95 -8.14 -6.40
N VAL A 49 5.88 -8.64 -5.78
CA VAL A 49 4.76 -7.81 -5.34
C VAL A 49 5.16 -7.04 -4.09
N LEU A 50 5.83 -7.70 -3.14
CA LEU A 50 6.35 -7.07 -1.93
C LEU A 50 7.32 -5.94 -2.26
N THR A 51 8.29 -6.17 -3.15
CA THR A 51 9.23 -5.12 -3.59
C THR A 51 8.51 -3.90 -4.14
N ARG A 52 7.45 -4.09 -4.93
CA ARG A 52 6.65 -2.98 -5.48
C ARG A 52 5.86 -2.24 -4.41
N VAL A 53 5.24 -2.95 -3.46
CA VAL A 53 4.56 -2.33 -2.30
C VAL A 53 5.53 -1.48 -1.49
N LEU A 54 6.71 -2.03 -1.16
CA LEU A 54 7.73 -1.32 -0.39
C LEU A 54 8.28 -0.10 -1.13
N ARG A 55 8.43 -0.20 -2.46
CA ARG A 55 8.82 0.91 -3.32
C ARG A 55 7.76 2.01 -3.30
N LEU A 56 6.50 1.65 -3.53
CA LEU A 56 5.35 2.56 -3.49
C LEU A 56 5.21 3.28 -2.15
N TRP A 57 5.48 2.58 -1.04
CA TRP A 57 5.41 3.18 0.29
C TRP A 57 6.55 4.17 0.59
N ALA A 58 7.76 3.87 0.12
CA ALA A 58 8.97 4.62 0.47
C ALA A 58 9.22 5.84 -0.42
N GLU A 59 8.72 5.85 -1.66
CA GLU A 59 8.95 6.94 -2.60
C GLU A 59 8.02 8.13 -2.30
N ASN A 60 8.64 9.31 -2.07
CA ASN A 60 7.91 10.56 -1.84
C ASN A 60 7.45 11.26 -3.12
N GLU A 61 7.92 10.81 -4.29
CA GLU A 61 7.69 11.45 -5.59
C GLU A 61 6.54 10.82 -6.39
N LEU A 62 5.80 9.87 -5.81
CA LEU A 62 4.68 9.22 -6.49
C LEU A 62 3.40 10.06 -6.43
N ASP A 63 2.53 9.85 -7.42
CA ASP A 63 1.19 10.44 -7.45
C ASP A 63 0.38 9.94 -6.24
N ARG A 64 0.01 10.89 -5.38
CA ARG A 64 -0.72 10.66 -4.13
C ARG A 64 -2.10 11.30 -4.23
N ASP A 65 -3.12 10.45 -4.20
CA ASP A 65 -4.51 10.89 -4.13
C ASP A 65 -4.98 10.94 -2.68
N PHE A 66 -5.74 11.98 -2.35
CA PHE A 66 -6.40 12.09 -1.05
C PHE A 66 -7.84 11.61 -1.20
N LEU A 67 -8.19 10.53 -0.50
CA LEU A 67 -9.51 9.92 -0.66
C LEU A 67 -10.55 10.60 0.23
N GLU A 68 -11.72 10.93 -0.33
CA GLU A 68 -12.81 11.68 0.33
C GLU A 68 -13.46 11.01 1.56
N GLN A 69 -13.03 9.80 1.95
CA GLN A 69 -13.35 9.23 3.26
C GLN A 69 -12.34 9.68 4.34
N GLY A 70 -12.16 10.99 4.50
CA GLY A 70 -11.39 11.58 5.59
C GLY A 70 -9.93 11.90 5.26
N ARG A 71 -8.99 11.54 6.16
CA ARG A 71 -7.54 11.85 6.04
C ARG A 71 -6.74 10.64 5.58
N HIS A 72 -7.28 9.83 4.68
CA HIS A 72 -6.60 8.66 4.12
C HIS A 72 -5.85 9.01 2.84
N LEU A 73 -4.71 8.38 2.63
CA LEU A 73 -3.85 8.61 1.47
C LEU A 73 -3.92 7.38 0.59
N LEU A 74 -4.28 7.56 -0.67
CA LEU A 74 -4.17 6.55 -1.70
C LEU A 74 -2.88 6.80 -2.49
N ILE A 75 -1.98 5.82 -2.49
CA ILE A 75 -0.75 5.84 -3.28
C ILE A 75 -0.94 4.82 -4.40
N SER A 76 -0.68 5.17 -5.64
CA SER A 76 -0.78 4.22 -6.74
C SER A 76 0.34 4.40 -7.76
N GLU A 77 0.58 3.39 -8.58
CA GLU A 77 1.47 3.53 -9.74
C GLU A 77 0.81 4.44 -10.77
N SER A 78 1.53 5.47 -11.21
CA SER A 78 1.19 6.28 -12.38
C SER A 78 1.14 5.39 -13.64
N GLU A 79 0.24 5.71 -14.57
CA GLU A 79 0.09 4.98 -15.85
C GLU A 79 1.31 5.09 -16.76
#